data_AF-A0A6A4GX40-F1
#
_entry.id   AF-A0A6A4GX40-F1
#
_cell.length_a   1.000
_cell.length_b   1.000
_cell.length_c   1.000
_cell.angle_alpha   90.00
_cell.angle_beta   90.00
_cell.angle_gamma   90.00
#
_symmetry.space_group_name_H-M   'P 1'
#
loop_
_entity.id
_entity.type
_entity.pdbx_description
1 polymer ?
#
loop_
_entity_poly.entity_id
_entity_poly.type
_entity_poly.pdbx_seq_one_letter_code
_entity_poly.pdbx_strand_id
1 'polypeptide(L)'
;MARKKAPAFERLLNVARKAGSVTRKPHRMRTKRIAVVKPTAAEMLAKKLQRCERKVSYKTTIGEAHQKLEELADEIQAKFKNFGLDRVLTDVFQLRRLKDSSRKVSRYAAFTSSQMRILNAEIPEGQPRQKVNKVSKIIADRWKGMTEEERVAATEEEMAAIYERREGKEVGTWHNADIVASHDTSMTVSRVKEELQRLNA
;
A
#
# COMPACT_ATOMS: atom_id res chain seq x y z
N MET A 1 -22.97 49.05 36.83
CA MET A 1 -23.10 48.81 35.37
C MET A 1 -23.53 47.37 35.13
N ALA A 2 -24.82 47.14 34.89
CA ALA A 2 -25.37 45.80 34.64
C ALA A 2 -25.50 45.55 33.13
N ARG A 3 -24.88 44.47 32.63
CA ARG A 3 -24.98 44.06 31.21
C ARG A 3 -26.40 43.56 30.92
N LYS A 4 -27.12 44.28 30.07
CA LYS A 4 -28.42 43.88 29.52
C LYS A 4 -28.27 42.57 28.72
N LYS A 5 -29.03 41.52 29.06
CA LYS A 5 -29.14 40.30 28.25
C LYS A 5 -29.96 40.61 27.00
N ALA A 6 -29.47 40.21 25.82
CA ALA A 6 -30.17 40.34 24.56
C ALA A 6 -31.47 39.50 24.54
N PRO A 7 -32.53 39.93 23.82
CA PRO A 7 -33.77 39.20 23.73
C PRO A 7 -33.60 37.88 22.96
N ALA A 8 -34.37 36.88 23.39
CA ALA A 8 -34.42 35.56 22.78
C ALA A 8 -34.79 35.68 21.30
N PHE A 9 -33.87 35.27 20.43
CA PHE A 9 -34.12 35.12 19.01
C PHE A 9 -35.27 34.09 18.84
N GLU A 10 -36.47 34.59 18.55
CA GLU A 10 -37.62 33.82 18.14
C GLU A 10 -37.21 32.99 16.92
N ARG A 11 -36.91 31.71 17.16
CA ARG A 11 -36.76 30.75 16.08
C ARG A 11 -38.13 30.56 15.45
N LEU A 12 -38.37 31.26 14.35
CA LEU A 12 -39.48 31.02 13.45
C LEU A 12 -39.60 29.51 13.20
N LEU A 13 -40.68 28.94 13.72
CA LEU A 13 -41.03 27.54 13.51
C LEU A 13 -41.28 27.35 12.01
N ASN A 14 -40.43 26.56 11.37
CA ASN A 14 -40.63 26.11 9.99
C ASN A 14 -41.86 25.20 9.91
N VAL A 15 -43.05 25.80 9.82
CA VAL A 15 -44.34 25.11 9.65
C VAL A 15 -44.48 24.52 8.22
N ALA A 16 -43.65 24.95 7.26
CA ALA A 16 -43.76 24.58 5.85
C ALA A 16 -43.14 23.22 5.44
N ARG A 17 -42.64 22.37 6.36
CA ARG A 17 -42.11 21.02 6.02
C ARG A 17 -43.03 19.86 6.41
N LYS A 18 -44.33 20.08 6.46
CA LYS A 18 -45.33 19.01 6.70
C LYS A 18 -46.39 18.96 5.60
N ALA A 19 -45.97 18.82 4.35
CA ALA A 19 -46.86 18.39 3.26
C ALA A 19 -46.05 17.45 2.36
N GLY A 20 -46.16 16.15 2.63
CA GLY A 20 -45.39 15.11 1.96
C GLY A 20 -45.15 13.92 2.87
N SER A 21 -46.20 13.31 3.41
CA SER A 21 -46.09 12.04 4.11
C SER A 21 -45.93 10.88 3.11
N VAL A 22 -44.81 10.86 2.39
CA VAL A 22 -44.32 9.59 1.87
C VAL A 22 -43.89 8.80 3.10
N THR A 23 -44.73 7.87 3.55
CA THR A 23 -44.45 6.97 4.66
C THR A 23 -43.15 6.23 4.37
N ARG A 24 -42.03 6.72 4.90
CA ARG A 24 -40.74 6.05 4.85
C ARG A 24 -40.95 4.66 5.46
N LYS A 25 -40.74 3.61 4.65
CA LYS A 25 -40.73 2.24 5.15
C LYS A 25 -39.72 2.18 6.32
N PRO A 26 -40.09 1.67 7.50
CA PRO A 26 -39.18 1.61 8.63
C PRO A 26 -38.00 0.72 8.23
N HIS A 27 -36.80 1.32 8.07
CA HIS A 27 -35.62 0.62 7.55
C HIS A 27 -35.30 -0.65 8.36
N ARG A 28 -35.66 -0.69 9.65
CA ARG A 28 -35.61 -1.90 10.48
C ARG A 28 -36.73 -1.81 11.53
N MET A 29 -37.55 -2.84 11.65
CA MET A 29 -38.39 -3.02 12.85
C MET A 29 -37.42 -3.27 14.00
N ARG A 30 -37.18 -2.24 14.83
CA ARG A 30 -36.43 -2.41 16.07
C ARG A 30 -37.27 -3.31 16.96
N THR A 31 -36.88 -4.57 17.10
CA THR A 31 -37.43 -5.48 18.10
C THR A 31 -37.39 -4.76 19.44
N LYS A 32 -38.55 -4.63 20.10
CA LYS A 32 -38.63 -4.05 21.44
C LYS A 32 -37.70 -4.90 22.31
N ARG A 33 -36.58 -4.33 22.76
CA ARG A 33 -35.66 -5.05 23.64
C ARG A 33 -36.47 -5.44 24.87
N ILE A 34 -36.47 -6.74 25.19
CA ILE A 34 -36.90 -7.29 26.49
C ILE A 34 -36.34 -6.34 27.57
N ALA A 35 -37.17 -5.96 28.54
CA ALA A 35 -36.83 -4.96 29.55
C ALA A 35 -35.45 -5.29 30.16
N VAL A 36 -34.42 -4.56 29.71
CA VAL A 36 -33.06 -4.80 30.16
C VAL A 36 -32.99 -4.27 31.58
N VAL A 37 -32.95 -5.18 32.55
CA VAL A 37 -32.73 -4.85 33.96
C VAL A 37 -31.50 -3.95 34.03
N LYS A 38 -31.68 -2.72 34.52
CA LYS A 38 -30.57 -1.78 34.64
C LYS A 38 -29.60 -2.35 35.68
N PRO A 39 -28.30 -2.48 35.36
CA PRO A 39 -27.33 -2.98 36.30
C PRO A 39 -27.29 -2.10 37.55
N THR A 40 -27.15 -2.74 38.71
CA THR A 40 -27.00 -2.05 39.99
C THR A 40 -25.68 -1.26 40.04
N ALA A 41 -25.56 -0.30 40.95
CA ALA A 41 -24.34 0.50 41.10
C ALA A 41 -23.11 -0.38 41.39
N ALA A 42 -23.28 -1.43 42.21
CA ALA A 42 -22.24 -2.41 42.51
C ALA A 42 -21.80 -3.19 41.25
N GLU A 43 -22.74 -3.65 40.42
CA GLU A 43 -22.41 -4.31 39.15
C GLU A 43 -21.68 -3.38 38.17
N MET A 44 -22.03 -2.10 38.14
CA MET A 44 -21.36 -1.10 37.31
C MET A 44 -19.92 -0.86 37.77
N LEU A 45 -19.68 -0.81 39.08
CA LEU A 45 -18.34 -0.72 39.66
C LEU A 45 -17.52 -1.97 39.34
N ALA A 46 -18.08 -3.17 39.52
CA ALA A 46 -17.41 -4.43 39.17
C ALA A 46 -17.03 -4.49 37.68
N LYS A 47 -17.94 -4.10 36.78
CA LYS A 47 -17.66 -4.00 35.33
C LYS A 47 -16.58 -2.97 35.02
N LYS A 48 -16.52 -1.86 35.76
CA LYS A 48 -15.47 -0.84 35.58
C LYS A 48 -14.11 -1.39 36.00
N LEU A 49 -14.02 -2.09 37.13
CA LEU A 49 -12.79 -2.75 37.59
C LEU A 49 -12.30 -3.78 36.57
N GLN A 50 -13.17 -4.67 36.12
CA GLN A 50 -12.83 -5.64 35.07
C GLN A 50 -12.34 -4.98 33.78
N ARG A 51 -12.90 -3.83 33.39
CA ARG A 51 -12.41 -3.07 32.22
C ARG A 51 -11.03 -2.48 32.46
N CYS A 52 -10.76 -1.99 33.67
CA CYS A 52 -9.44 -1.49 34.03
C CYS A 52 -8.41 -2.62 34.02
N GLU A 53 -8.70 -3.75 34.66
CA GLU A 53 -7.86 -4.95 34.67
C GLU A 53 -7.55 -5.43 33.24
N ARG A 54 -8.58 -5.58 32.39
CA ARG A 54 -8.39 -5.95 30.98
C ARG A 54 -7.52 -4.96 30.20
N LYS A 55 -7.67 -3.66 30.48
CA LYS A 55 -6.84 -2.63 29.84
C LYS A 55 -5.39 -2.73 30.29
N VAL A 56 -5.15 -2.99 31.57
CA VAL A 56 -3.80 -3.19 32.12
C VAL A 56 -3.20 -4.46 31.51
N SER A 57 -3.91 -5.59 31.57
CA SER A 57 -3.42 -6.87 31.02
C SER A 57 -3.14 -6.79 29.51
N TYR A 58 -3.96 -6.06 28.76
CA TYR A 58 -3.73 -5.82 27.33
C TYR A 58 -2.46 -4.98 27.10
N LYS A 59 -2.24 -3.93 27.89
CA LYS A 59 -1.04 -3.10 27.78
C LYS A 59 0.23 -3.85 28.16
N THR A 60 0.18 -4.67 29.22
CA THR A 60 1.32 -5.48 29.64
C THR A 60 1.68 -6.51 28.57
N THR A 61 0.69 -7.25 28.05
CA THR A 61 0.92 -8.24 26.98
C THR A 61 1.45 -7.62 25.68
N ILE A 62 1.01 -6.40 25.33
CA ILE A 62 1.61 -5.67 24.20
C ILE A 62 3.05 -5.26 24.50
N GLY A 63 3.35 -4.78 25.71
CA GLY A 63 4.71 -4.44 26.11
C GLY A 63 5.66 -5.64 26.02
N GLU A 64 5.22 -6.80 26.51
CA GLU A 64 5.95 -8.07 26.40
C GLU A 64 6.17 -8.49 24.93
N ALA A 65 5.17 -8.29 24.07
CA ALA A 65 5.33 -8.57 22.64
C ALA A 65 6.33 -7.61 21.97
N HIS A 66 6.33 -6.33 22.35
CA HIS A 66 7.31 -5.36 21.85
C HIS A 66 8.73 -5.70 22.28
N GLN A 67 8.94 -6.08 23.55
CA GLN A 67 10.25 -6.51 24.06
C GLN A 67 10.81 -7.71 23.27
N LYS A 68 9.98 -8.72 23.02
CA LYS A 68 10.40 -9.87 22.19
C LYS A 68 10.77 -9.48 20.76
N LEU A 69 10.10 -8.48 20.19
CA LEU A 69 10.44 -7.97 18.86
C LEU A 69 11.74 -7.17 18.85
N GLU A 70 12.04 -6.44 19.93
CA GLU A 70 13.33 -5.76 20.13
C GLU A 70 14.47 -6.77 20.26
N GLU A 71 14.31 -7.81 21.08
CA GLU A 71 15.28 -8.91 21.21
C GLU A 71 15.56 -9.57 19.85
N LEU A 72 14.52 -9.85 19.07
CA LEU A 72 14.66 -10.40 17.72
C LEU A 72 15.36 -9.42 16.75
N ALA A 73 15.09 -8.11 16.89
CA ALA A 73 15.75 -7.10 16.08
C ALA A 73 17.24 -7.01 16.39
N ASP A 74 17.63 -7.12 17.66
CA ASP A 74 19.03 -7.19 18.09
C ASP A 74 19.72 -8.44 17.51
N GLU A 75 19.06 -9.61 17.54
CA GLU A 75 19.59 -10.82 16.91
C GLU A 75 19.82 -10.66 15.41
N ILE A 76 18.90 -9.99 14.71
CA ILE A 76 19.01 -9.70 13.29
C ILE A 76 20.16 -8.72 13.05
N GLN A 77 20.29 -7.67 13.85
CA GLN A 77 21.40 -6.71 13.72
C GLN A 77 22.75 -7.39 13.96
N ALA A 78 22.85 -8.27 14.96
CA ALA A 78 24.06 -9.04 15.25
C ALA A 78 24.48 -9.92 14.06
N LYS A 79 23.50 -10.52 13.37
CA LYS A 79 23.73 -11.30 12.13
C LYS A 79 24.08 -10.41 10.94
N PHE A 80 23.47 -9.23 10.83
CA PHE A 80 23.61 -8.31 9.71
C PHE A 80 24.13 -6.94 10.15
N LYS A 81 25.44 -6.84 10.39
CA LYS A 81 26.13 -5.63 10.86
C LYS A 81 25.97 -4.38 9.97
N ASN A 82 25.46 -4.55 8.75
CA ASN A 82 25.28 -3.48 7.78
C ASN A 82 23.98 -2.68 7.99
N PHE A 83 23.06 -3.16 8.84
CA PHE A 83 21.79 -2.47 9.12
C PHE A 83 21.81 -1.90 10.54
N GLY A 84 21.38 -0.64 10.68
CA GLY A 84 21.17 -0.04 12.00
C GLY A 84 19.92 -0.63 12.67
N LEU A 85 19.92 -0.70 14.01
CA LEU A 85 18.81 -1.23 14.81
C LEU A 85 17.47 -0.57 14.47
N ASP A 86 17.46 0.76 14.34
CA ASP A 86 16.27 1.53 13.98
C ASP A 86 15.67 1.09 12.64
N ARG A 87 16.52 0.75 11.67
CA ARG A 87 16.08 0.25 10.36
C ARG A 87 15.46 -1.13 10.49
N VAL A 88 16.10 -2.03 11.25
CA VAL A 88 15.59 -3.38 11.49
C VAL A 88 14.24 -3.33 12.21
N LEU A 89 14.12 -2.54 13.28
CA LEU A 89 12.86 -2.34 13.99
C LEU A 89 11.77 -1.77 13.09
N THR A 90 12.11 -0.73 12.32
CA THR A 90 11.18 -0.13 11.37
C THR A 90 10.68 -1.16 10.37
N ASP A 91 11.57 -1.97 9.81
CA ASP A 91 11.20 -3.03 8.88
C ASP A 91 10.29 -4.05 9.58
N VAL A 92 10.67 -4.58 10.75
CA VAL A 92 9.89 -5.53 11.55
C VAL A 92 8.47 -5.02 11.84
N PHE A 93 8.31 -3.75 12.24
CA PHE A 93 7.00 -3.16 12.52
C PHE A 93 6.21 -2.81 11.25
N GLN A 94 6.88 -2.51 10.14
CA GLN A 94 6.23 -2.11 8.89
C GLN A 94 5.96 -3.28 7.94
N LEU A 95 6.51 -4.47 8.17
CA LEU A 95 6.39 -5.66 7.30
C LEU A 95 4.96 -5.92 6.82
N ARG A 96 3.96 -5.79 7.70
CA ARG A 96 2.56 -5.97 7.31
C ARG A 96 2.10 -4.89 6.31
N ARG A 97 2.39 -3.62 6.59
CA ARG A 97 2.06 -2.51 5.70
C ARG A 97 2.80 -2.61 4.36
N LEU A 98 4.06 -3.05 4.38
CA LEU A 98 4.89 -3.22 3.19
C LEU A 98 4.37 -4.38 2.32
N LYS A 99 4.07 -5.55 2.92
CA LYS A 99 3.48 -6.70 2.22
C LYS A 99 2.12 -6.35 1.60
N ASP A 100 1.26 -5.67 2.37
CA ASP A 100 -0.05 -5.21 1.89
C ASP A 100 0.07 -4.11 0.81
N SER A 101 1.19 -3.39 0.75
CA SER A 101 1.42 -2.34 -0.26
C SER A 101 1.79 -2.87 -1.63
N SER A 102 2.15 -4.16 -1.74
CA SER A 102 2.43 -4.80 -3.02
C SER A 102 1.12 -4.91 -3.82
N ARG A 103 0.88 -3.92 -4.69
CA ARG A 103 -0.34 -3.89 -5.52
C ARG A 103 -0.32 -5.09 -6.45
N LYS A 104 -1.39 -5.90 -6.42
CA LYS A 104 -1.62 -6.96 -7.40
C LYS A 104 -1.50 -6.37 -8.81
N VAL A 105 -0.76 -7.05 -9.68
CA VAL A 105 -0.66 -6.64 -11.09
C VAL A 105 -2.04 -6.81 -11.71
N SER A 106 -2.55 -5.74 -12.32
CA SER A 106 -3.80 -5.82 -13.09
C SER A 106 -3.52 -6.43 -14.46
N ARG A 107 -4.37 -7.35 -14.92
CA ARG A 107 -4.28 -7.92 -16.28
C ARG A 107 -4.28 -6.85 -17.36
N TYR A 108 -5.07 -5.80 -17.18
CA TYR A 108 -5.07 -4.66 -18.12
C TYR A 108 -3.72 -3.94 -18.15
N ALA A 109 -3.01 -3.85 -17.02
CA ALA A 109 -1.68 -3.26 -16.99
C ALA A 109 -0.64 -4.13 -17.71
N ALA A 110 -0.73 -5.46 -17.54
CA ALA A 110 0.08 -6.41 -18.30
C ALA A 110 -0.21 -6.30 -19.81
N PHE A 111 -1.49 -6.31 -20.19
CA PHE A 111 -1.91 -6.12 -21.57
C PHE A 111 -1.42 -4.81 -22.18
N THR A 112 -1.48 -3.71 -21.43
CA THR A 112 -0.98 -2.41 -21.89
C THR A 112 0.53 -2.45 -22.12
N SER A 113 1.29 -3.13 -21.25
CA SER A 113 2.74 -3.34 -21.41
C SER A 113 3.05 -4.12 -22.70
N SER A 114 2.36 -5.25 -22.92
CA SER A 114 2.58 -6.09 -24.11
C SER A 114 2.20 -5.36 -25.40
N GLN A 115 1.05 -4.68 -25.44
CA GLN A 115 0.62 -3.90 -26.60
C GLN A 115 1.57 -2.72 -26.89
N MET A 116 2.04 -2.00 -25.86
CA MET A 116 3.02 -0.93 -26.09
C MET A 116 4.36 -1.46 -26.60
N ARG A 117 4.76 -2.68 -26.20
CA ARG A 117 5.96 -3.32 -26.75
C ARG A 117 5.78 -3.63 -28.23
N ILE A 118 4.65 -4.21 -28.62
CA ILE A 118 4.31 -4.51 -30.03
C ILE A 118 4.29 -3.22 -30.87
N LEU A 119 3.54 -2.22 -30.43
CA LEU A 119 3.38 -0.95 -31.16
C LEU A 119 4.68 -0.16 -31.29
N ASN A 120 5.58 -0.26 -30.30
CA ASN A 120 6.89 0.38 -30.39
C ASN A 120 7.89 -0.40 -31.24
N ALA A 121 7.67 -1.69 -31.48
CA ALA A 121 8.50 -2.49 -32.38
C ALA A 121 8.21 -2.19 -33.86
N GLU A 122 7.01 -1.71 -34.17
CA GLU A 122 6.60 -1.29 -35.52
C GLU A 122 7.13 0.10 -35.91
N ILE A 123 7.74 0.84 -34.97
CA ILE A 123 8.27 2.18 -35.23
C ILE A 123 9.66 2.04 -35.90
N PRO A 124 9.92 2.75 -37.02
CA PRO A 124 11.22 2.72 -37.69
C PRO A 124 12.36 3.17 -36.77
N GLU A 125 13.54 2.59 -36.96
CA GLU A 125 14.75 2.99 -36.24
C GLU A 125 15.02 4.49 -36.44
N GLY A 126 15.26 5.20 -35.33
CA GLY A 126 15.50 6.65 -35.31
C GLY A 126 14.26 7.50 -35.02
N GLN A 127 13.05 6.94 -35.03
CA GLN A 127 11.86 7.66 -34.57
C GLN A 127 11.60 7.46 -33.07
N PRO A 128 11.08 8.50 -32.37
CA PRO A 128 10.80 8.40 -30.95
C PRO A 128 9.66 7.43 -30.68
N ARG A 129 9.82 6.62 -29.63
CA ARG A 129 8.79 5.70 -29.13
C ARG A 129 7.45 6.40 -28.90
N GLN A 130 6.36 5.70 -29.18
CA GLN A 130 5.01 6.19 -28.93
C GLN A 130 4.77 6.30 -27.42
N LYS A 131 4.16 7.42 -27.02
CA LYS A 131 3.76 7.67 -25.63
C LYS A 131 2.42 7.00 -25.35
N VAL A 132 2.29 6.39 -24.16
CA VAL A 132 1.06 5.71 -23.72
C VAL A 132 -0.18 6.59 -23.89
N ASN A 133 -0.12 7.89 -23.59
CA ASN A 133 -1.27 8.79 -23.72
C ASN A 133 -1.83 8.90 -25.14
N LYS A 134 -1.02 8.68 -26.17
CA LYS A 134 -1.45 8.73 -27.59
C LYS A 134 -2.14 7.43 -28.00
N VAL A 135 -1.75 6.31 -27.42
CA VAL A 135 -2.18 4.97 -27.84
C VAL A 135 -3.16 4.32 -26.86
N SER A 136 -3.36 4.93 -25.68
CA SER A 136 -4.19 4.40 -24.61
C SER A 136 -5.62 4.12 -25.05
N LYS A 137 -6.21 4.96 -25.91
CA LYS A 137 -7.55 4.75 -26.47
C LYS A 137 -7.60 3.48 -27.33
N ILE A 138 -6.63 3.32 -28.23
CA ILE A 138 -6.54 2.15 -29.13
C ILE A 138 -6.39 0.87 -28.32
N ILE A 139 -5.53 0.88 -27.30
CA ILE A 139 -5.32 -0.27 -26.42
C ILE A 139 -6.59 -0.58 -25.61
N ALA A 140 -7.26 0.46 -25.10
CA ALA A 140 -8.50 0.29 -24.35
C ALA A 140 -9.62 -0.29 -25.21
N ASP A 141 -9.74 0.14 -26.47
CA ASP A 141 -10.75 -0.37 -27.39
C ASP A 141 -10.47 -1.82 -27.79
N ARG A 142 -9.21 -2.17 -28.06
CA ARG A 142 -8.78 -3.58 -28.25
C ARG A 142 -9.13 -4.45 -27.04
N TRP A 143 -8.84 -3.97 -25.83
CA TRP A 143 -9.15 -4.69 -24.60
C TRP A 143 -10.65 -4.92 -24.40
N LYS A 144 -11.47 -3.92 -24.71
CA LYS A 144 -12.94 -4.02 -24.62
C LYS A 144 -13.51 -5.01 -25.63
N GLY A 145 -12.92 -5.10 -26.82
CA GLY A 145 -13.33 -6.04 -27.86
C GLY A 145 -12.99 -7.50 -27.56
N MET A 146 -12.02 -7.76 -26.69
CA MET A 146 -11.66 -9.12 -26.28
C MET A 146 -12.67 -9.72 -25.30
N THR A 147 -12.94 -11.01 -25.48
CA THR A 147 -13.63 -11.86 -24.51
C THR A 147 -12.75 -12.12 -23.29
N GLU A 148 -13.33 -12.60 -22.18
CA GLU A 148 -12.55 -12.83 -20.96
C GLU A 148 -11.51 -13.95 -21.14
N GLU A 149 -11.82 -14.97 -21.94
CA GLU A 149 -10.89 -16.07 -22.26
C GLU A 149 -9.68 -15.55 -23.06
N GLU A 150 -9.92 -14.73 -24.08
CA GLU A 150 -8.86 -14.09 -24.88
C GLU A 150 -8.01 -13.14 -24.03
N ARG A 151 -8.62 -12.41 -23.09
CA ARG A 151 -7.88 -11.55 -22.16
C ARG A 151 -6.95 -12.34 -21.26
N VAL A 152 -7.39 -13.49 -20.78
CA VAL A 152 -6.56 -14.38 -19.95
C VAL A 152 -5.37 -14.88 -20.78
N ALA A 153 -5.64 -15.48 -21.95
CA ALA A 153 -4.59 -15.99 -22.83
C ALA A 153 -3.58 -14.92 -23.24
N ALA A 154 -4.05 -13.72 -23.60
CA ALA A 154 -3.18 -12.62 -24.03
C ALA A 154 -2.37 -11.97 -22.88
N THR A 155 -2.71 -12.24 -21.61
CA THR A 155 -2.02 -11.63 -20.46
C THR A 155 -1.25 -12.60 -19.60
N GLU A 156 -1.45 -13.90 -19.75
CA GLU A 156 -0.85 -14.92 -18.88
C GLU A 156 0.68 -14.88 -18.90
N GLU A 157 1.28 -14.88 -20.10
CA GLU A 157 2.74 -14.82 -20.25
C GLU A 157 3.33 -13.52 -19.68
N GLU A 158 2.71 -12.37 -19.99
CA GLU A 158 3.20 -11.08 -19.52
C GLU A 158 3.00 -10.92 -18.00
N MET A 159 1.94 -11.49 -17.44
CA MET A 159 1.74 -11.54 -16.00
C MET A 159 2.84 -12.37 -15.32
N ALA A 160 3.17 -13.55 -15.85
CA ALA A 160 4.26 -14.37 -15.36
C ALA A 160 5.60 -13.62 -15.41
N ALA A 161 5.92 -12.98 -16.53
CA ALA A 161 7.13 -12.17 -16.68
C ALA A 161 7.19 -10.97 -15.71
N ILE A 162 6.05 -10.36 -15.38
CA ILE A 162 5.99 -9.28 -14.38
C ILE A 162 6.23 -9.82 -12.97
N TYR A 163 5.70 -11.00 -12.64
CA TYR A 163 5.95 -11.64 -11.35
C TYR A 163 7.41 -12.05 -11.20
N GLU A 164 7.97 -12.71 -12.20
CA GLU A 164 9.39 -13.07 -12.24
C GLU A 164 10.29 -11.83 -12.08
N ARG A 165 9.94 -10.71 -12.74
CA ARG A 165 10.65 -9.44 -12.57
C ARG A 165 10.54 -8.86 -11.16
N ARG A 166 9.39 -9.02 -10.51
CA ARG A 166 9.20 -8.56 -9.13
C ARG A 166 10.01 -9.41 -8.16
N GLU A 167 10.00 -10.73 -8.34
CA GLU A 167 10.80 -11.67 -7.55
C GLU A 167 12.30 -11.41 -7.75
N GLY A 168 12.76 -11.25 -8.98
CA GLY A 168 14.15 -10.90 -9.28
C GLY A 168 14.60 -9.54 -8.74
N LYS A 169 13.67 -8.59 -8.54
CA LYS A 169 13.94 -7.32 -7.84
C LYS A 169 14.07 -7.51 -6.33
N GLU A 170 13.26 -8.37 -5.72
CA GLU A 170 13.37 -8.70 -4.30
C GLU A 170 14.71 -9.38 -3.98
N VAL A 171 15.20 -10.24 -4.88
CA VAL A 171 16.51 -10.91 -4.76
C VAL A 171 17.68 -9.98 -5.13
N GLY A 172 17.41 -8.79 -5.67
CA GLY A 172 18.43 -7.78 -5.99
C GLY A 172 19.29 -8.07 -7.21
N THR A 173 18.99 -9.12 -7.98
CA THR A 173 19.84 -9.62 -9.08
C THR A 173 19.61 -8.88 -10.40
N TRP A 174 18.51 -8.13 -10.54
CA TRP A 174 17.95 -7.79 -11.85
C TRP A 174 18.66 -6.65 -12.63
N HIS A 175 19.18 -5.59 -12.00
CA HIS A 175 19.48 -4.35 -12.74
C HIS A 175 20.95 -3.95 -12.88
N ASN A 176 21.86 -4.57 -12.13
CA ASN A 176 23.20 -4.01 -12.02
C ASN A 176 24.32 -4.96 -12.45
N ALA A 177 24.09 -6.24 -12.75
CA ALA A 177 25.18 -7.14 -13.09
C ALA A 177 25.98 -6.65 -14.32
N ASP A 178 25.28 -6.35 -15.42
CA ASP A 178 25.94 -5.92 -16.67
C ASP A 178 26.49 -4.49 -16.58
N ILE A 179 25.76 -3.58 -15.93
CA ILE A 179 26.21 -2.18 -15.73
C ILE A 179 27.44 -2.15 -14.81
N VAL A 180 27.43 -2.95 -13.73
CA VAL A 180 28.58 -3.07 -12.81
C VAL A 180 29.75 -3.72 -13.54
N ALA A 181 29.54 -4.80 -14.30
CA ALA A 181 30.60 -5.39 -15.12
C ALA A 181 31.19 -4.40 -16.13
N SER A 182 30.35 -3.57 -16.77
CA SER A 182 30.81 -2.51 -17.67
C SER A 182 31.61 -1.42 -16.94
N HIS A 183 31.19 -1.02 -15.74
CA HIS A 183 31.95 -0.06 -14.93
C HIS A 183 33.28 -0.65 -14.45
N ASP A 184 33.28 -1.91 -14.01
CA ASP A 184 34.48 -2.60 -13.55
C ASP A 184 35.51 -2.73 -14.67
N THR A 185 35.09 -3.14 -15.87
CA THR A 185 35.93 -3.19 -17.08
C THR A 185 36.47 -1.82 -17.45
N SER A 186 35.63 -0.77 -17.45
CA SER A 186 36.08 0.59 -17.74
C SER A 186 37.09 1.12 -16.71
N MET A 187 36.94 0.75 -15.44
CA MET A 187 37.88 1.10 -14.37
C MET A 187 39.20 0.34 -14.50
N THR A 188 39.16 -0.95 -14.85
CA THR A 188 40.39 -1.73 -15.11
C THR A 188 41.16 -1.18 -16.29
N VAL A 189 40.47 -0.88 -17.41
CA VAL A 189 41.11 -0.27 -18.59
C VAL A 189 41.73 1.09 -18.26
N SER A 190 41.05 1.92 -17.47
CA SER A 190 41.59 3.21 -17.01
C SER A 190 42.86 3.04 -16.16
N ARG A 191 42.87 2.09 -15.22
CA ARG A 191 44.05 1.79 -14.40
C ARG A 191 45.23 1.30 -15.22
N VAL A 192 44.99 0.36 -16.15
CA VAL A 192 46.03 -0.15 -17.06
C VAL A 192 46.62 1.01 -17.88
N LYS A 193 45.78 1.92 -18.37
CA LYS A 193 46.24 3.10 -19.09
C LYS A 193 47.13 4.00 -18.22
N GLU A 194 46.74 4.28 -16.97
CA GLU A 194 47.53 5.08 -16.04
C GLU A 194 48.89 4.42 -15.72
N GLU A 195 48.92 3.11 -15.52
CA GLU A 195 50.16 2.37 -15.27
C GLU A 195 51.11 2.41 -16.49
N LEU A 196 50.57 2.22 -17.70
CA LEU A 196 51.35 2.35 -18.94
C LEU A 196 51.89 3.76 -19.14
N GLN A 197 51.14 4.79 -18.75
CA GLN A 197 51.61 6.18 -18.80
C GLN A 197 52.73 6.45 -17.79
N ARG A 198 52.68 5.84 -16.59
CA ARG A 198 53.75 5.96 -15.59
C ARG A 198 55.03 5.22 -15.98
N LEU A 199 54.92 4.11 -16.71
CA LEU A 199 56.07 3.34 -17.17
C LEU A 199 56.76 3.97 -18.39
N ASN A 200 56.01 4.72 -19.21
CA ASN A 200 56.53 5.39 -20.40
C ASN A 200 56.88 6.88 -20.17
N ALA A 201 56.78 7.37 -18.94
CA ALA A 201 57.21 8.71 -18.51
C ALA A 201 58.54 8.61 -17.75
#